data_AF-K7ADV0-F1
#
_entry.id   AF-K7ADV0-F1
#
_cell.length_a   1.000
_cell.length_b   1.000
_cell.length_c   1.000
_cell.angle_alpha   90.00
_cell.angle_beta   90.00
_cell.angle_gamma   90.00
#
_symmetry.space_group_name_H-M   'P 1'
#
loop_
_entity.id
_entity.type
_entity.pdbx_description
1 polymer ?
#
loop_
_entity_poly.entity_id
_entity_poly.type
_entity_poly.pdbx_seq_one_letter_code
_entity_poly.pdbx_strand_id
1 'polypeptide(L)' 'MRAITEKANLHLAQYCDQHGLQLISVARNKTRLGSYRGKLDWQSSFIFEFSGNGENSYQGTLSMAGQHVLEVETPAYRAD' A
#
# COMPACT_ATOMS: atom_id res chain seq x y z
N MET A 1 -15.07 -3.30 5.77
CA MET A 1 -14.04 -3.04 4.74
C MET A 1 -13.48 -1.62 4.73
N ARG A 2 -14.24 -0.58 5.12
CA ARG A 2 -13.74 0.82 5.17
C ARG A 2 -12.50 0.99 6.04
N ALA A 3 -12.53 0.44 7.26
CA ALA A 3 -11.39 0.46 8.19
C ALA A 3 -10.07 -0.07 7.60
N ILE A 4 -10.12 -1.07 6.69
CA ILE A 4 -8.92 -1.60 6.02
C ILE A 4 -8.35 -0.56 5.05
N THR A 5 -9.22 0.11 4.27
CA THR A 5 -8.80 1.19 3.37
C THR A 5 -8.26 2.39 4.14
N GLU A 6 -8.90 2.77 5.24
CA GLU A 6 -8.43 3.88 6.09
C GLU A 6 -7.04 3.58 6.66
N LYS A 7 -6.83 2.34 7.12
CA LYS A 7 -5.52 1.89 7.60
C LYS A 7 -4.47 1.85 6.49
N ALA A 8 -4.85 1.39 5.29
CA ALA A 8 -3.99 1.39 4.11
C ALA A 8 -3.53 2.81 3.75
N ASN A 9 -4.47 3.76 3.65
CA ASN A 9 -4.18 5.15 3.34
C ASN A 9 -3.27 5.79 4.38
N LEU A 10 -3.56 5.59 5.67
CA LEU A 10 -2.73 6.12 6.75
C LEU A 10 -1.30 5.55 6.69
N HIS A 11 -1.17 4.24 6.48
CA HIS A 11 0.14 3.59 6.41
C HIS A 11 0.95 4.06 5.20
N LEU A 12 0.32 4.18 4.03
CA LEU A 12 0.97 4.65 2.81
C LEU A 12 1.35 6.12 2.88
N ALA A 13 0.52 6.97 3.50
CA ALA A 13 0.86 8.36 3.73
C ALA A 13 2.10 8.47 4.63
N GLN A 14 2.17 7.70 5.71
CA GLN A 14 3.33 7.64 6.61
C GLN A 14 4.58 7.06 5.93
N TYR A 15 4.41 6.02 5.10
CA TYR A 15 5.50 5.44 4.33
C TYR A 15 6.09 6.46 3.36
N CYS A 16 5.24 7.12 2.57
CA CYS A 16 5.68 8.16 1.65
C CYS A 16 6.38 9.31 2.37
N ASP A 17 5.80 9.82 3.47
CA ASP A 17 6.40 10.88 4.28
C ASP A 17 7.80 10.53 4.80
N GLN A 18 7.98 9.34 5.38
CA GLN A 18 9.28 8.88 5.88
C GLN A 18 10.34 8.70 4.78
N HIS A 19 9.91 8.41 3.55
CA HIS A 19 10.79 8.24 2.40
C HIS A 19 10.98 9.53 1.58
N GLY A 20 10.39 10.66 2.01
CA GLY A 20 10.42 11.92 1.26
C GLY A 20 9.66 11.87 -0.06
N LEU A 21 8.68 10.96 -0.17
CA LEU A 21 7.84 10.77 -1.34
C LEU A 21 6.50 11.47 -1.14
N GLN A 22 5.90 11.91 -2.24
CA GLN A 22 4.54 12.41 -2.27
C GLN A 22 3.58 11.29 -2.68
N LEU A 23 2.64 10.94 -1.80
CA LEU A 23 1.54 10.04 -2.13
C LEU A 23 0.54 10.75 -3.07
N ILE A 24 0.27 10.16 -4.23
CA ILE A 24 -0.63 10.72 -5.26
C ILE A 24 -2.02 10.09 -5.15
N SER A 25 -2.10 8.76 -5.19
CA SER A 25 -3.36 8.04 -5.20
C SER A 25 -3.24 6.68 -4.51
N VAL A 26 -4.36 6.17 -4.01
CA VAL A 26 -4.46 4.81 -3.46
C VAL A 26 -5.75 4.18 -3.94
N ALA A 27 -5.64 3.06 -4.65
CA ALA A 27 -6.77 2.30 -5.16
C ALA A 27 -6.72 0.87 -4.62
N ARG A 28 -7.86 0.36 -4.17
CA ARG A 28 -7.97 -1.06 -3.84
C ARG A 28 -8.00 -1.88 -5.13
N ASN A 29 -7.09 -2.83 -5.28
CA ASN A 29 -7.00 -3.69 -6.44
C ASN A 29 -7.88 -4.95 -6.29
N LYS A 30 -7.63 -5.74 -5.23
CA LYS A 30 -8.33 -7.02 -5.02
C LYS A 30 -8.56 -7.27 -3.54
N THR A 31 -9.66 -7.97 -3.23
CA THR A 31 -9.89 -8.55 -1.90
C THR A 31 -10.28 -10.00 -2.10
N ARG A 32 -9.58 -10.91 -1.41
CA ARG A 32 -9.83 -12.35 -1.43
C ARG A 32 -9.88 -12.90 -0.01
N LEU A 33 -10.65 -13.97 0.18
CA LEU A 33 -10.54 -14.79 1.37
C LEU A 33 -9.27 -15.64 1.25
N GLY A 34 -8.41 -15.53 2.24
CA GLY A 34 -7.19 -16.32 2.37
C GLY A 34 -7.06 -16.86 3.78
N SER A 35 -5.91 -17.45 4.05
CA SER A 35 -5.51 -17.81 5.41
C SER A 35 -4.31 -16.97 5.82
N TYR A 36 -4.35 -16.43 7.04
CA TYR A 36 -3.23 -15.75 7.67
C TYR A 36 -3.00 -16.37 9.05
N ARG A 37 -1.77 -16.85 9.31
CA ARG A 37 -1.39 -17.54 10.56
C ARG A 37 -2.34 -18.69 10.97
N GLY A 38 -2.80 -19.48 10.00
CA GLY A 38 -3.67 -20.63 10.23
C GLY A 38 -5.15 -20.29 10.49
N LYS A 39 -5.57 -19.01 10.38
CA LYS A 39 -6.97 -18.59 10.47
C LYS A 39 -7.45 -18.00 9.15
N LEU A 40 -8.75 -18.12 8.89
CA LEU A 40 -9.38 -17.47 7.74
C LEU A 40 -9.29 -15.95 7.91
N ASP A 41 -8.81 -15.26 6.88
CA ASP A 41 -8.61 -13.81 6.91
C ASP A 41 -8.89 -13.16 5.55
N TRP A 42 -9.23 -11.88 5.58
CA TRP A 42 -9.47 -11.07 4.39
C TRP A 42 -8.16 -10.48 3.87
N GLN A 43 -7.60 -11.11 2.84
CA GLN A 43 -6.43 -10.58 2.16
C GLN A 43 -6.86 -9.50 1.16
N SER A 44 -6.33 -8.30 1.31
CA SER A 44 -6.57 -7.18 0.39
C SER A 44 -5.26 -6.69 -0.19
N SER A 45 -5.27 -6.35 -1.47
CA SER A 45 -4.16 -5.68 -2.13
C SER A 45 -4.60 -4.30 -2.62
N PHE A 46 -3.74 -3.31 -2.42
CA PHE A 46 -3.91 -1.94 -2.84
C PHE A 46 -2.78 -1.59 -3.80
N ILE A 47 -3.10 -0.83 -4.84
CA ILE A 47 -2.11 -0.17 -5.70
C ILE A 47 -2.09 1.29 -5.26
N PHE A 48 -0.90 1.84 -5.09
CA PHE A 48 -0.74 3.25 -4.76
C PHE A 48 0.27 3.89 -5.68
N GLU A 49 0.03 5.16 -5.98
CA GLU A 49 0.91 5.97 -6.81
C GLU A 49 1.63 6.98 -5.94
N PHE A 50 2.93 7.11 -6.17
CA PHE A 50 3.78 8.03 -5.44
C PHE A 50 4.78 8.69 -6.38
N SER A 51 5.32 9.85 -5.99
CA SER A 51 6.38 10.54 -6.72
C SER A 51 7.47 10.99 -5.76
N GLY A 52 8.73 10.89 -6.20
CA GLY A 52 9.87 11.43 -5.45
C GLY A 52 10.22 12.87 -5.82
N ASN A 53 9.91 13.30 -7.05
CA ASN A 53 10.31 14.61 -7.59
C ASN A 53 9.14 15.44 -8.14
N GLY A 54 7.92 14.92 -8.12
CA GLY A 54 6.73 15.57 -8.67
C GLY A 54 6.55 15.45 -10.18
N GLU A 55 7.55 14.94 -10.91
CA GLU A 55 7.48 14.73 -12.36
C GLU A 55 7.15 13.28 -12.71
N ASN A 56 7.79 12.32 -12.04
CA ASN A 56 7.59 10.90 -12.32
C ASN A 56 6.67 10.28 -11.27
N SER A 57 5.60 9.65 -11.73
CA SER A 57 4.77 8.79 -10.88
C SER A 57 5.24 7.34 -10.99
N TYR A 58 5.35 6.70 -9.82
CA TYR A 58 5.65 5.29 -9.67
C TYR A 58 4.48 4.61 -9.00
N GLN A 59 4.25 3.34 -9.36
CA GLN A 59 3.20 2.53 -8.74
C GLN A 59 3.82 1.52 -7.79
N GLY A 60 3.37 1.51 -6.54
CA GLY A 60 3.66 0.49 -5.55
C GLY A 60 2.43 -0.37 -5.28
N THR A 61 2.66 -1.52 -4.66
CA THR A 61 1.60 -2.42 -4.19
C THR A 61 1.71 -2.60 -2.68
N LEU A 62 0.57 -2.56 -1.99
CA LEU A 62 0.44 -2.84 -0.57
C LEU A 62 -0.42 -4.09 -0.40
N SER A 63 0.10 -5.08 0.31
CA SER A 63 -0.61 -6.30 0.69
C SER A 63 -0.99 -6.27 2.16
N MET A 64 -2.25 -6.58 2.47
CA MET A 64 -2.81 -6.57 3.82
C MET A 64 -3.60 -7.85 4.12
N ALA A 65 -3.56 -8.27 5.38
CA ALA A 65 -4.42 -9.29 5.98
C ALA A 65 -5.29 -8.60 7.06
N GLY A 66 -6.58 -8.41 6.79
CA GLY A 66 -7.46 -7.60 7.64
C GLY A 66 -6.93 -6.17 7.75
N GLN A 67 -6.54 -5.76 8.96
CA GLN A 67 -5.90 -4.45 9.21
C GLN A 67 -4.37 -4.52 9.37
N HIS A 68 -3.78 -5.71 9.19
CA HIS A 68 -2.33 -5.91 9.26
C HIS A 68 -1.70 -5.73 7.89
N VAL A 69 -0.65 -4.90 7.83
CA VAL A 69 0.21 -4.79 6.66
C VAL A 69 1.10 -6.03 6.60
N LEU A 70 1.10 -6.70 5.46
CA LEU A 70 1.97 -7.85 5.19
C LEU A 70 3.26 -7.40 4.52
N GLU A 71 3.12 -6.59 3.48
CA GLU A 71 4.22 -6.21 2.61
C GLU A 71 3.86 -4.93 1.85
N VAL A 72 4.87 -4.10 1.63
CA VAL A 72 4.83 -2.94 0.73
C VAL A 72 5.90 -3.16 -0.31
N GLU A 73 5.48 -3.35 -1.55
CA GLU A 73 6.37 -3.51 -2.70
C GLU A 73 6.38 -2.20 -3.48
N THR A 74 7.51 -1.50 -3.46
CA THR A 74 7.75 -0.37 -4.35
C THR A 74 8.81 -0.74 -5.38
N PRO A 75 8.66 -0.34 -6.65
CA PRO A 75 9.74 -0.47 -7.62
C PRO A 75 10.96 0.26 -7.08
N ALA A 76 12.16 -0.16 -7.49
CA ALA A 76 13.39 0.55 -7.14
C ALA A 76 13.37 1.94 -7.80
N TYR A 77 12.75 2.90 -7.13
CA TYR A 77 12.90 4.32 -7.39
C TYR A 77 14.31 4.67 -6.91
N ARG A 78 15.34 4.23 -7.64
CA ARG A 78 16.69 4.73 -7.37
C ARG A 78 16.61 6.24 -7.50
N ALA A 79 17.01 6.92 -6.42
CA ALA A 79 17.36 8.32 -6.40
C ALA A 79 18.11 8.66 -7.69
N ASP A 80 17.52 9.53 -8.50
CA ASP A 80 18.30 10.38 -9.39
C ASP A 80 19.11 11.36 -8.51
#